data_AF-A0A923TR53-F1
#
_entry.id   AF-A0A923TR53-F1
#
_cell.length_a   1.000
_cell.length_b   1.000
_cell.length_c   1.000
_cell.angle_alpha   90.00
_cell.angle_beta   90.00
_cell.angle_gamma   90.00
#
_symmetry.space_group_name_H-M   'P 1'
#
loop_
_entity.id
_entity.type
_entity.pdbx_description
1 polymer ?
#
loop_
_entity_poly.entity_id
_entity_poly.type
_entity_poly.pdbx_seq_one_letter_code
_entity_poly.pdbx_strand_id
1 'polypeptide(L)'
;EQAMIGQWLQGVVDSTRRHWQLGHEVALCGRLIKGYGATNERGKDNLLHVLNHLAQGPVPEAAARAIAAARSAALDDDAGKALDATLVAHGAPARPVKAQPIRWMPKARSHANAGRT
;
A
#
# COMPACT_ATOMS: atom_id res chain seq x y z
N GLU A 1 -9.89 -4.16 -11.88
CA GLU A 1 -9.63 -2.73 -11.59
C GLU A 1 -10.89 -1.96 -11.23
N GLN A 2 -11.91 -1.90 -12.11
CA GLN A 2 -13.16 -1.18 -11.83
C GLN A 2 -13.84 -1.56 -10.50
N ALA A 3 -13.88 -2.84 -10.15
CA ALA A 3 -14.43 -3.30 -8.88
C ALA A 3 -13.70 -2.70 -7.65
N MET A 4 -12.38 -2.54 -7.73
CA MET A 4 -11.59 -1.97 -6.65
C MET A 4 -11.79 -0.45 -6.54
N ILE A 5 -11.96 0.25 -7.66
CA ILE A 5 -12.37 1.66 -7.67
C ILE A 5 -13.73 1.80 -7.00
N GLY A 6 -14.70 0.94 -7.35
CA GLY A 6 -16.02 0.93 -6.72
C GLY A 6 -15.95 0.71 -5.20
N GLN A 7 -15.16 -0.26 -4.74
CA GLN A 7 -14.97 -0.53 -3.32
C GLN A 7 -14.33 0.66 -2.58
N TRP A 8 -13.34 1.31 -3.18
CA TRP A 8 -12.73 2.49 -2.59
C TRP A 8 -13.70 3.66 -2.52
N LEU A 9 -14.44 3.96 -3.59
CA LEU A 9 -15.46 5.02 -3.60
C LEU A 9 -16.54 4.75 -2.54
N GLN A 10 -17.01 3.51 -2.42
CA GLN A 10 -17.94 3.11 -1.37
C GLN A 10 -17.34 3.34 0.03
N GLY A 11 -16.08 2.95 0.22
CA GLY A 11 -15.34 3.20 1.45
C GLY A 11 -15.21 4.69 1.80
N VAL A 12 -15.01 5.57 0.82
CA VAL A 12 -15.01 7.04 1.01
C VAL A 12 -16.39 7.50 1.47
N VAL A 13 -17.47 7.07 0.80
CA VAL A 13 -18.84 7.46 1.14
C VAL A 13 -19.20 7.01 2.56
N ASP A 14 -18.97 5.74 2.89
CA ASP A 14 -19.34 5.19 4.20
C ASP A 14 -18.52 5.81 5.33
N SER A 15 -17.23 6.06 5.09
CA SER A 15 -16.36 6.74 6.04
C SER A 15 -16.79 8.19 6.27
N THR A 16 -17.14 8.92 5.20
CA THR A 16 -17.60 10.31 5.28
C THR A 16 -18.90 10.42 6.06
N ARG A 17 -19.83 9.46 5.88
CA ARG A 17 -21.09 9.39 6.65
C ARG A 17 -20.84 9.23 8.15
N ARG A 18 -19.76 8.54 8.54
CA ARG A 18 -19.39 8.36 9.94
C ARG A 18 -18.68 9.59 10.49
N HIS A 19 -17.71 10.13 9.74
CA HIS A 19 -17.01 11.36 10.09
C HIS A 19 -16.26 11.93 8.88
N TRP A 20 -16.31 13.25 8.69
CA TRP A 20 -15.72 13.88 7.51
C TRP A 20 -14.20 13.66 7.41
N GLN A 21 -13.45 13.69 8.53
CA GLN A 21 -12.01 13.45 8.51
C GLN A 21 -11.70 12.02 8.09
N LEU A 22 -12.50 11.04 8.53
CA LEU A 22 -12.30 9.65 8.16
C LEU A 22 -12.48 9.47 6.65
N GLY A 23 -13.55 10.04 6.09
CA GLY A 23 -13.79 10.07 4.65
C GLY A 23 -12.67 10.72 3.86
N HIS A 24 -12.17 11.87 4.34
CA HIS A 24 -11.05 12.58 3.73
C HIS A 24 -9.78 11.72 3.68
N GLU A 25 -9.41 11.08 4.79
CA GLU A 25 -8.21 10.27 4.88
C GLU A 25 -8.31 9.02 3.98
N VAL A 26 -9.50 8.40 3.89
CA VAL A 26 -9.76 7.29 2.95
C VAL A 26 -9.66 7.74 1.50
N ALA A 27 -10.15 8.93 1.15
CA ALA A 27 -10.02 9.47 -0.20
C ALA A 27 -8.55 9.72 -0.57
N LEU A 28 -7.74 10.21 0.36
CA LEU A 28 -6.31 10.42 0.11
C LEU A 28 -5.52 9.12 -0.13
N CYS A 29 -6.01 7.95 0.32
CA CYS A 29 -5.38 6.66 0.03
C CYS A 29 -5.37 6.28 -1.46
N GLY A 30 -6.14 6.96 -2.32
CA GLY A 30 -6.01 6.79 -3.78
C GLY A 30 -4.59 7.09 -4.30
N ARG A 31 -3.81 7.92 -3.58
CA ARG A 31 -2.40 8.22 -3.91
C ARG A 31 -1.47 7.02 -3.84
N LEU A 32 -1.87 5.93 -3.17
CA LEU A 32 -1.10 4.70 -3.06
C LEU A 32 -1.01 3.93 -4.39
N ILE A 33 -1.94 4.19 -5.32
CA ILE A 33 -2.02 3.46 -6.58
C ILE A 33 -1.09 4.12 -7.61
N LYS A 34 -0.08 3.37 -8.06
CA LYS A 34 0.95 3.85 -9.01
C LYS A 34 1.01 2.94 -10.21
N GLY A 35 0.99 3.52 -11.42
CA GLY A 35 1.27 2.82 -12.68
C GLY A 35 0.58 1.46 -12.79
N TYR A 36 1.32 0.46 -13.28
CA TYR A 36 0.90 -0.93 -13.41
C TYR A 36 2.00 -1.89 -12.90
N GLY A 37 1.67 -3.17 -12.75
CA GLY A 37 2.62 -4.21 -12.32
C GLY A 37 2.73 -4.36 -10.80
N ALA A 38 3.85 -4.88 -10.30
CA ALA A 38 3.99 -5.31 -8.90
C ALA A 38 3.78 -4.17 -7.88
N THR A 39 4.25 -2.94 -8.18
CA THR A 39 4.03 -1.78 -7.33
C THR A 39 2.55 -1.42 -7.25
N ASN A 40 1.83 -1.53 -8.38
CA ASN A 40 0.40 -1.29 -8.43
C ASN A 40 -0.36 -2.30 -7.57
N GLU A 41 -0.07 -3.59 -7.72
CA GLU A 41 -0.72 -4.65 -6.93
C GLU A 41 -0.46 -4.47 -5.43
N ARG A 42 0.76 -4.09 -5.01
CA ARG A 42 1.03 -3.72 -3.61
C ARG A 42 0.19 -2.52 -3.15
N GLY A 43 0.09 -1.48 -3.98
CA GLY A 43 -0.75 -0.32 -3.67
C GLY A 43 -2.22 -0.70 -3.47
N LYS A 44 -2.75 -1.61 -4.28
CA LYS A 44 -4.12 -2.14 -4.14
C LYS A 44 -4.28 -2.94 -2.85
N ASP A 45 -3.34 -3.83 -2.54
CA ASP A 45 -3.35 -4.60 -1.30
C ASP A 45 -3.33 -3.68 -0.07
N ASN A 46 -2.47 -2.66 -0.08
CA ASN A 46 -2.37 -1.66 0.99
C ASN A 46 -3.71 -0.95 1.19
N LEU A 47 -4.33 -0.48 0.12
CA LEU A 47 -5.62 0.22 0.20
C LEU A 47 -6.70 -0.68 0.78
N LEU A 48 -6.82 -1.92 0.29
CA LEU A 48 -7.81 -2.87 0.79
C LEU A 48 -7.61 -3.17 2.27
N HIS A 49 -6.37 -3.34 2.71
CA HIS A 49 -6.08 -3.60 4.12
C HIS A 49 -6.50 -2.42 5.01
N VAL A 50 -6.23 -1.19 4.57
CA VAL A 50 -6.66 0.02 5.28
C VAL A 50 -8.19 0.12 5.37
N LEU A 51 -8.90 -0.14 4.27
CA LEU A 51 -10.37 -0.10 4.22
C LEU A 51 -11.03 -1.17 5.09
N ASN A 52 -10.46 -2.38 5.11
CA ASN A 52 -11.05 -3.52 5.82
C ASN A 52 -10.77 -3.49 7.33
N HIS A 53 -9.71 -2.81 7.76
CA HIS A 53 -9.27 -2.85 9.16
C HIS A 53 -9.28 -1.49 9.83
N LEU A 54 -8.53 -0.52 9.33
CA LEU A 54 -8.40 0.79 9.98
C LEU A 54 -9.66 1.63 9.83
N ALA A 55 -10.27 1.65 8.64
CA ALA A 55 -11.49 2.41 8.42
C ALA A 55 -12.68 1.88 9.24
N GLN A 56 -12.64 0.63 9.70
CA GLN A 56 -13.68 0.03 10.54
C GLN A 56 -13.49 0.31 12.05
N GLY A 57 -12.44 1.04 12.43
CA GLY A 57 -12.18 1.37 13.83
C GLY A 57 -13.35 2.10 14.50
N PRO A 58 -13.67 1.82 15.78
CA PRO A 58 -14.91 2.26 16.42
C PRO A 58 -14.97 3.78 16.64
N VAL A 59 -13.82 4.43 16.84
CA VAL A 59 -13.69 5.88 17.03
C VAL A 59 -13.23 6.52 15.72
N PRO A 60 -14.09 7.25 14.99
CA PRO A 60 -13.79 7.74 13.64
C PRO A 60 -12.56 8.63 13.55
N GLU A 61 -12.31 9.50 14.53
CA GLU A 61 -11.17 10.41 14.56
C GLU A 61 -9.85 9.66 14.81
N ALA A 62 -9.89 8.63 15.65
CA ALA A 62 -8.73 7.76 15.88
C ALA A 62 -8.43 6.93 14.62
N ALA A 63 -9.47 6.42 13.96
CA ALA A 63 -9.35 5.73 12.68
C ALA A 63 -8.77 6.66 11.60
N ALA A 64 -9.23 7.91 11.52
CA ALA A 64 -8.69 8.89 10.58
C ALA A 64 -7.17 9.11 10.79
N ARG A 65 -6.74 9.30 12.05
CA ARG A 65 -5.31 9.41 12.39
C ARG A 65 -4.51 8.16 12.01
N ALA A 66 -5.06 6.98 12.27
CA ALA A 66 -4.41 5.72 11.90
C ALA A 66 -4.23 5.59 10.37
N ILE A 67 -5.26 5.95 9.60
CA ILE A 67 -5.22 5.94 8.13
C ILE A 67 -4.21 6.96 7.61
N ALA A 68 -4.18 8.16 8.19
CA ALA A 68 -3.20 9.20 7.84
C ALA A 68 -1.77 8.69 8.02
N ALA A 69 -1.48 8.09 9.19
CA ALA A 69 -0.17 7.52 9.49
C ALA A 69 0.19 6.38 8.53
N ALA A 70 -0.73 5.44 8.30
CA ALA A 70 -0.52 4.31 7.41
C ALA A 70 -0.27 4.77 5.96
N ARG A 71 -1.02 5.76 5.47
CA ARG A 71 -0.81 6.33 4.14
C ARG A 71 0.57 6.98 4.01
N SER A 72 0.97 7.81 4.97
CA SER A 72 2.29 8.46 4.94
C SER A 72 3.41 7.41 4.94
N ALA A 73 3.34 6.44 5.85
CA ALA A 73 4.31 5.35 5.92
C ALA A 73 4.40 4.53 4.60
N ALA A 74 3.26 4.32 3.93
CA ALA A 74 3.22 3.61 2.65
C ALA A 74 3.73 4.43 1.46
N LEU A 75 3.70 5.76 1.55
CA LEU A 75 4.24 6.65 0.51
C LEU A 75 5.73 6.89 0.69
N ASP A 76 6.23 6.86 1.92
CA ASP A 76 7.64 7.10 2.26
C ASP A 76 8.51 5.83 2.16
N ASP A 77 7.91 4.64 2.24
CA ASP A 77 8.61 3.35 2.22
C ASP A 77 8.07 2.39 1.14
N ASP A 78 8.78 2.33 0.01
CA ASP A 78 8.48 1.40 -1.09
C ASP A 78 8.59 -0.09 -0.69
N ALA A 79 9.35 -0.41 0.37
CA ALA A 79 9.50 -1.78 0.88
C ALA A 79 8.31 -2.21 1.76
N GLY A 80 7.50 -1.26 2.25
CA GLY A 80 6.26 -1.50 2.98
C GLY A 80 6.41 -1.92 4.46
N LYS A 81 7.63 -1.88 5.02
CA LYS A 81 7.91 -2.23 6.42
C LYS A 81 7.33 -1.20 7.38
N ALA A 82 7.47 0.09 7.05
CA ALA A 82 6.94 1.17 7.85
C ALA A 82 5.40 1.09 7.92
N LEU A 83 4.76 0.74 6.80
CA LEU A 83 3.32 0.49 6.75
C LEU A 83 2.94 -0.67 7.68
N ASP A 84 3.64 -1.80 7.62
CA ASP A 84 3.34 -2.96 8.47
C ASP A 84 3.42 -2.64 9.96
N ALA A 85 4.47 -1.94 10.38
CA ALA A 85 4.62 -1.49 11.77
C ALA A 85 3.46 -0.57 12.18
N THR A 86 3.06 0.35 11.30
CA THR A 86 1.98 1.31 11.56
C THR A 86 0.62 0.61 11.68
N LEU A 87 0.34 -0.36 10.80
CA LEU A 87 -0.89 -1.15 10.82
C LEU A 87 -1.04 -1.89 12.16
N VAL A 88 0.01 -2.58 12.60
CA VAL A 88 0.00 -3.31 13.87
C VAL A 88 -0.13 -2.35 15.06
N ALA A 89 0.57 -1.22 15.06
CA ALA A 89 0.49 -0.22 16.13
C ALA A 89 -0.93 0.37 16.30
N HIS A 90 -1.70 0.42 15.20
CA HIS A 90 -3.09 0.87 15.22
C HIS A 90 -4.12 -0.27 15.29
N GLY A 91 -3.69 -1.50 15.61
CA GLY A 91 -4.57 -2.63 15.88
C GLY A 91 -5.09 -3.36 14.63
N ALA A 92 -4.56 -3.07 13.44
CA ALA A 92 -4.83 -3.90 12.27
C ALA A 92 -3.99 -5.19 12.32
N PRO A 93 -4.50 -6.30 11.75
CA PRO A 93 -3.72 -7.53 11.64
C PRO A 93 -2.48 -7.30 10.78
N ALA A 94 -1.40 -8.00 11.12
CA ALA A 94 -0.19 -8.01 10.30
C ALA A 94 -0.50 -8.55 8.90
N ARG A 95 0.04 -7.90 7.87
CA ARG A 95 -0.15 -8.33 6.49
C ARG A 95 0.65 -9.61 6.21
N PRO A 96 0.14 -10.52 5.37
CA PRO A 96 0.90 -11.69 4.97
C PRO A 96 2.12 -11.26 4.15
N VAL A 97 3.29 -11.79 4.51
CA VAL A 97 4.54 -11.56 3.76
C VAL A 97 4.47 -12.33 2.45
N LYS A 98 4.33 -11.62 1.32
CA LYS A 98 4.36 -12.23 -0.02
C LYS A 98 5.81 -12.60 -0.38
N ALA A 99 6.05 -13.87 -0.68
CA ALA A 99 7.37 -14.35 -1.11
C ALA A 99 7.77 -13.71 -2.45
N GLN A 100 8.95 -13.09 -2.50
CA GLN A 100 9.54 -12.57 -3.73
C GLN A 100 10.52 -13.61 -4.30
N PRO A 101 10.29 -14.16 -5.50
CA PRO A 101 11.20 -15.14 -6.08
C PRO A 101 12.55 -14.49 -6.42
N ILE A 102 13.64 -15.06 -5.89
CA ILE A 102 15.01 -14.61 -6.18
C ILE A 102 15.38 -15.09 -7.59
N ARG A 103 15.66 -14.16 -8.51
CA ARG A 103 16.14 -14.48 -9.86
C ARG A 103 17.66 -14.37 -9.92
N TRP A 104 18.33 -15.51 -10.04
CA TRP A 104 19.76 -15.57 -10.30
C TRP A 104 20.05 -15.24 -11.76
N MET A 105 20.87 -14.21 -12.04
CA MET A 105 21.33 -13.89 -13.39
C MET A 105 22.77 -14.38 -13.58
N PRO A 106 23.06 -15.16 -14.64
CA PRO A 106 24.43 -15.57 -14.94
C PRO A 106 25.29 -14.35 -15.31
N LYS A 107 26.55 -14.32 -14.85
CA LYS A 107 27.51 -13.24 -15.13
C LYS A 107 27.84 -13.21 -16.63
N ALA A 108 27.63 -12.06 -17.28
CA ALA A 108 28.01 -11.87 -18.67
C ALA A 108 29.53 -12.11 -18.84
N ARG A 109 29.92 -12.99 -19.76
CA ARG A 109 31.33 -13.21 -20.10
C ARG A 109 31.86 -11.93 -20.76
N SER A 110 32.84 -11.29 -20.14
CA SER A 110 33.57 -10.17 -20.75
C SER A 110 34.24 -10.68 -22.04
N HIS A 111 33.80 -10.20 -23.20
CA HIS A 111 34.55 -10.38 -24.43
C HIS A 111 35.85 -9.57 -24.32
N ALA A 112 36.96 -10.25 -24.07
CA ALA A 112 38.29 -9.67 -24.21
C ALA A 112 38.50 -9.33 -25.69
N ASN A 113 38.66 -8.04 -25.98
CA ASN A 113 38.97 -7.53 -27.30
C ASN A 113 40.35 -8.06 -27.70
N ALA A 114 40.39 -9.03 -28.62
CA ALA A 114 41.63 -9.54 -29.18
C ALA A 114 42.18 -8.51 -30.17
N GLY A 115 42.89 -7.51 -29.64
CA GLY A 115 43.86 -6.75 -30.42
C GLY A 115 45.05 -7.65 -30.74
N ARG A 116 45.28 -7.93 -32.02
CA ARG A 116 46.57 -8.35 -32.56
C ARG A 116 46.58 -8.06 -34.07
N THR A 117 47.25 -6.96 -34.44
CA THR A 117 48.45 -6.86 -35.31
C THR A 117 48.11 -6.72 -36.78
#